data_AF-A0AAU6HEM9-F1
#
_entry.id   AF-A0AAU6HEM9-F1
#
_cell.length_a   1.000
_cell.length_b   1.000
_cell.length_c   1.000
_cell.angle_alpha   90.00
_cell.angle_beta   90.00
_cell.angle_gamma   90.00
#
_symmetry.space_group_name_H-M   'P 1'
#
loop_
_entity.id
_entity.type
_entity.pdbx_description
1 polymer ?
#
loop_
_entity_poly.entity_id
_entity_poly.type
_entity_poly.pdbx_seq_one_letter_code
_entity_poly.pdbx_strand_id
1 'polypeptide(L)'
;MTINHRDEAERLLRSADTAIAAALEKDLPIEDQQHAAVLTGILTNRALGHATLARDEEQAATSVDLRDANQLLRRRDYAMREAISAHIAAALTSKNPERWKAGRDLARDLDKADANIDKAIDSFVCDAGYDPKTAWNGPGEAQSFSDPWAATPDITAEIPGPVRRVLSDYLAAALLSKGDAQGVGQTITFALKAAGADLTGDIEKRITELTLGPDPSDPPF
;
A
#
# COMPACT_ATOMS: atom_id res chain seq x y z
N MET A 1 -30.14 -18.42 -25.72
CA MET A 1 -28.97 -19.23 -26.13
C MET A 1 -28.02 -18.30 -26.84
N THR A 2 -26.83 -18.06 -26.29
CA THR A 2 -25.73 -17.38 -26.97
C THR A 2 -25.10 -18.37 -27.95
N ILE A 3 -24.99 -18.00 -29.22
CA ILE A 3 -24.37 -18.85 -30.26
C ILE A 3 -22.86 -18.71 -30.13
N ASN A 4 -22.13 -19.82 -30.05
CA ASN A 4 -20.67 -19.77 -30.20
C ASN A 4 -20.34 -19.59 -31.68
N HIS A 5 -19.98 -18.36 -32.07
CA HIS A 5 -19.72 -18.00 -33.46
C HIS A 5 -18.53 -18.77 -34.05
N ARG A 6 -17.54 -19.17 -33.23
CA ARG A 6 -16.40 -19.97 -33.69
C ARG A 6 -16.83 -21.39 -34.03
N ASP A 7 -17.53 -22.05 -33.11
CA ASP A 7 -18.02 -23.42 -33.32
C ASP A 7 -19.01 -23.48 -34.50
N GLU A 8 -19.85 -22.46 -34.65
CA GLU A 8 -20.81 -22.37 -35.76
C GLU A 8 -20.12 -22.14 -37.10
N ALA A 9 -19.05 -21.32 -37.16
CA ALA A 9 -18.23 -21.17 -38.36
C ALA A 9 -17.57 -22.50 -38.76
N GLU A 10 -16.99 -23.23 -37.81
CA GLU A 10 -16.38 -24.54 -38.07
C GLU A 10 -17.42 -25.57 -38.56
N ARG A 11 -18.60 -25.60 -37.93
CA ARG A 11 -19.70 -26.47 -38.34
C ARG A 11 -20.14 -26.19 -39.78
N LEU A 12 -20.26 -24.91 -40.15
CA LEU A 12 -20.65 -24.49 -41.50
C LEU A 12 -19.57 -24.80 -42.53
N LEU A 13 -18.27 -24.67 -42.20
CA LEU A 13 -17.17 -25.08 -43.07
C LEU A 13 -17.17 -26.58 -43.33
N ARG A 14 -17.34 -27.42 -42.29
CA ARG A 14 -17.45 -28.88 -42.47
C ARG A 14 -18.66 -29.27 -43.34
N SER A 15 -19.77 -28.52 -43.20
CA SER A 15 -20.95 -28.71 -44.05
C SER A 15 -20.68 -28.29 -45.50
N ALA A 16 -19.91 -27.21 -45.70
CA ALA A 16 -19.48 -26.77 -47.02
C ALA A 16 -18.53 -27.77 -47.69
N ASP A 17 -17.59 -28.38 -46.96
CA ASP A 17 -16.71 -29.42 -47.49
C ASP A 17 -17.50 -30.62 -48.01
N THR A 18 -18.57 -31.00 -47.30
CA THR A 18 -19.49 -32.05 -47.73
C THR A 18 -20.24 -31.66 -49.01
N ALA A 19 -20.68 -30.41 -49.12
CA ALA A 19 -21.35 -29.89 -50.32
C ALA A 19 -20.38 -29.77 -51.52
N ILE A 20 -19.11 -29.40 -51.28
CA ILE A 20 -18.07 -29.37 -52.29
C ILE A 20 -17.83 -30.77 -52.86
N ALA A 21 -17.74 -31.78 -51.98
CA ALA A 21 -17.58 -33.16 -52.40
C ALA A 21 -18.74 -33.62 -53.31
N ALA A 22 -19.99 -33.27 -52.96
CA ALA A 22 -21.16 -33.57 -53.79
C ALA A 22 -21.17 -32.80 -55.12
N ALA A 23 -20.70 -31.56 -55.14
CA ALA A 23 -20.61 -30.75 -56.36
C ALA A 23 -19.56 -31.28 -57.36
N LEU A 24 -18.55 -32.00 -56.87
CA LEU A 24 -17.46 -32.59 -57.66
C LEU A 24 -17.70 -34.06 -58.06
N GLU A 25 -18.78 -34.67 -57.55
CA GLU A 25 -19.10 -36.07 -57.78
C GLU A 25 -19.64 -36.28 -59.20
N LYS A 26 -18.92 -37.06 -59.99
CA LYS A 26 -19.17 -37.19 -61.44
C LYS A 26 -20.40 -38.02 -61.76
N ASP A 27 -20.81 -38.88 -60.83
CA ASP A 27 -21.94 -39.79 -60.99
C ASP A 27 -23.28 -39.13 -60.59
N LEU A 28 -23.26 -37.93 -59.99
CA LEU A 28 -24.46 -37.17 -59.66
C LEU A 28 -25.04 -36.44 -60.89
N PRO A 29 -26.37 -36.27 -60.98
CA PRO A 29 -26.99 -35.41 -62.00
C PRO A 29 -26.44 -33.98 -61.95
N ILE A 30 -26.34 -33.33 -63.12
CA ILE A 30 -25.79 -31.96 -63.24
C ILE A 30 -26.57 -30.96 -62.38
N GLU A 31 -27.89 -31.10 -62.29
CA GLU A 31 -28.74 -30.22 -61.45
C GLU A 31 -28.37 -30.34 -59.96
N ASP A 32 -28.10 -31.55 -59.48
CA ASP A 32 -27.70 -31.79 -58.09
C ASP A 32 -26.28 -31.27 -57.81
N GLN A 33 -25.36 -31.41 -58.77
CA GLN A 33 -24.02 -30.80 -58.69
C GLN A 33 -24.11 -29.26 -58.61
N GLN A 34 -24.99 -28.64 -59.41
CA GLN A 34 -25.22 -27.19 -59.39
C GLN A 34 -25.85 -26.72 -58.08
N HIS A 35 -26.83 -27.44 -57.54
CA HIS A 35 -27.41 -27.16 -56.23
C HIS A 35 -26.38 -27.27 -55.12
N ALA A 36 -25.52 -28.29 -55.14
CA ALA A 36 -24.42 -28.45 -54.19
C ALA A 36 -23.38 -27.31 -54.28
N ALA A 37 -23.08 -26.83 -55.49
CA ALA A 37 -22.21 -25.67 -55.71
C ALA A 37 -22.81 -24.37 -55.14
N VAL A 38 -24.10 -24.12 -55.36
CA VAL A 38 -24.80 -22.97 -54.76
C VAL A 38 -24.83 -23.07 -53.24
N LEU A 39 -25.13 -24.26 -52.70
CA LEU A 39 -25.14 -24.52 -51.26
C LEU A 39 -23.76 -24.28 -50.64
N THR A 40 -22.69 -24.68 -51.32
CA THR A 40 -21.31 -24.39 -50.91
C THR A 40 -21.08 -22.89 -50.75
N GLY A 41 -21.49 -22.08 -51.73
CA GLY A 41 -21.37 -20.62 -51.67
C GLY A 41 -22.14 -20.00 -50.50
N ILE A 42 -23.34 -20.53 -50.19
CA ILE A 42 -24.15 -20.07 -49.05
C ILE A 42 -23.46 -20.42 -47.72
N LEU A 43 -23.01 -21.67 -47.58
CA LEU A 43 -22.40 -22.16 -46.34
C LEU A 43 -21.07 -21.47 -46.04
N THR A 44 -20.22 -21.29 -47.06
CA THR A 44 -18.93 -20.59 -46.92
C THR A 44 -19.11 -19.12 -46.55
N ASN A 45 -20.03 -18.39 -47.21
CA ASN A 45 -20.31 -16.99 -46.86
C ASN A 45 -20.85 -16.86 -45.43
N ARG A 46 -21.73 -17.78 -45.02
CA ARG A 46 -22.26 -17.78 -43.65
C ARG A 46 -21.17 -18.11 -42.63
N ALA A 47 -20.29 -19.07 -42.93
CA ALA A 47 -19.14 -19.39 -42.10
C ALA A 47 -18.19 -18.19 -41.94
N LEU A 48 -17.93 -17.45 -43.02
CA LEU A 48 -17.12 -16.23 -43.00
C LEU A 48 -17.73 -15.16 -42.08
N GLY A 49 -19.06 -14.98 -42.13
CA GLY A 49 -19.77 -14.07 -41.23
C GLY A 49 -19.60 -14.45 -39.76
N HIS A 50 -19.78 -15.73 -39.43
CA HIS A 50 -19.57 -16.22 -38.07
C HIS A 50 -18.10 -16.13 -37.62
N ALA A 51 -17.13 -16.41 -38.49
CA ALA A 51 -15.71 -16.26 -38.17
C ALA A 51 -15.31 -14.80 -37.91
N THR A 52 -15.91 -13.85 -38.64
CA THR A 52 -15.68 -12.41 -38.43
C THR A 52 -16.24 -11.98 -37.07
N LEU A 53 -17.48 -12.38 -36.75
CA LEU A 53 -18.09 -12.08 -35.45
C LEU A 53 -17.29 -12.67 -34.28
N ALA A 54 -16.84 -13.92 -34.40
CA ALA A 54 -16.01 -14.54 -33.36
C ALA A 54 -14.70 -13.78 -33.13
N ARG A 55 -14.05 -13.32 -34.20
CA ARG A 55 -12.84 -12.49 -34.12
C ARG A 55 -13.12 -11.14 -33.45
N ASP A 56 -14.22 -10.50 -33.81
CA ASP A 56 -14.60 -9.20 -33.23
C ASP A 56 -14.93 -9.33 -31.73
N GLU A 57 -15.60 -10.41 -31.33
CA GLU A 57 -15.86 -10.75 -29.92
C GLU A 57 -14.56 -10.97 -29.12
N GLU A 58 -13.62 -11.75 -29.66
CA GLU A 58 -12.31 -12.00 -29.03
C GLU A 58 -11.49 -10.70 -28.92
N GLN A 59 -11.50 -9.88 -29.96
CA GLN A 59 -10.85 -8.56 -29.94
C GLN A 59 -11.51 -7.61 -28.93
N ALA A 60 -12.84 -7.61 -28.84
CA ALA A 60 -13.56 -6.81 -27.87
C ALA A 60 -13.22 -7.23 -26.44
N ALA A 61 -13.24 -8.54 -26.14
CA ALA A 61 -12.87 -9.08 -24.83
C ALA A 61 -11.41 -8.70 -24.47
N THR A 62 -10.47 -8.93 -25.38
CA THR A 62 -9.06 -8.56 -25.19
C THR A 62 -8.89 -7.06 -24.93
N SER A 63 -9.65 -6.22 -25.65
CA SER A 63 -9.59 -4.76 -25.46
C SER A 63 -10.12 -4.32 -24.10
N VAL A 64 -11.13 -5.01 -23.57
CA VAL A 64 -11.66 -4.76 -22.22
C VAL A 64 -10.63 -5.15 -21.17
N ASP A 65 -10.05 -6.35 -21.28
CA ASP A 65 -9.02 -6.83 -20.36
C ASP A 65 -7.80 -5.89 -20.32
N LEU A 66 -7.36 -5.41 -21.49
CA LEU A 66 -6.25 -4.45 -21.59
C LEU A 66 -6.60 -3.10 -20.96
N ARG A 67 -7.84 -2.62 -21.11
CA ARG A 67 -8.30 -1.38 -20.47
C ARG A 67 -8.31 -1.54 -18.96
N ASP A 68 -8.82 -2.65 -18.45
CA ASP A 68 -8.88 -2.93 -17.00
C ASP A 68 -7.47 -3.06 -16.41
N ALA A 69 -6.58 -3.79 -17.09
CA ALA A 69 -5.18 -3.87 -16.70
C ALA A 69 -4.50 -2.48 -16.67
N ASN A 70 -4.76 -1.65 -17.67
CA ASN A 70 -4.19 -0.29 -17.72
C ASN A 70 -4.73 0.58 -16.57
N GLN A 71 -6.02 0.49 -16.26
CA GLN A 71 -6.61 1.19 -15.12
C GLN A 71 -6.00 0.75 -13.80
N LEU A 72 -5.81 -0.56 -13.60
CA LEU A 72 -5.19 -1.11 -12.40
C LEU A 72 -3.73 -0.64 -12.26
N LEU A 73 -2.96 -0.65 -13.35
CA LEU A 73 -1.58 -0.16 -13.35
C LEU A 73 -1.51 1.32 -12.99
N ARG A 74 -2.39 2.16 -13.53
CA ARG A 74 -2.44 3.60 -13.17
C ARG A 74 -2.76 3.83 -11.70
N ARG A 75 -3.72 3.07 -11.14
CA ARG A 75 -4.07 3.17 -9.72
C ARG A 75 -2.89 2.77 -8.83
N ARG A 76 -2.19 1.68 -9.18
CA ARG A 76 -1.01 1.21 -8.43
C ARG A 76 0.16 2.19 -8.53
N ASP A 77 0.41 2.73 -9.73
CA ASP A 77 1.44 3.75 -9.93
C ASP A 77 1.17 4.99 -9.09
N TYR A 78 -0.07 5.49 -9.10
CA TYR A 78 -0.48 6.61 -8.26
C TYR A 78 -0.26 6.32 -6.76
N ALA A 79 -0.76 5.18 -6.27
CA ALA A 79 -0.62 4.80 -4.86
C ALA A 79 0.85 4.62 -4.44
N MET A 80 1.69 4.09 -5.33
CA MET A 80 3.12 3.95 -5.09
C MET A 80 3.82 5.30 -5.02
N ARG A 81 3.53 6.20 -5.97
CA ARG A 81 4.06 7.58 -5.97
C ARG A 81 3.65 8.31 -4.71
N GLU A 82 2.40 8.16 -4.28
CA GLU A 82 1.87 8.76 -3.06
C GLU A 82 2.62 8.25 -1.82
N ALA A 83 2.75 6.94 -1.66
CA ALA A 83 3.47 6.33 -0.53
C ALA A 83 4.95 6.74 -0.48
N ILE A 84 5.63 6.74 -1.63
CA ILE A 84 7.04 7.17 -1.72
C ILE A 84 7.17 8.66 -1.38
N SER A 85 6.28 9.50 -1.90
CA SER A 85 6.31 10.95 -1.65
C SER A 85 6.09 11.27 -0.18
N ALA A 86 5.12 10.61 0.46
CA ALA A 86 4.86 10.76 1.89
C ALA A 86 6.08 10.35 2.74
N HIS A 87 6.75 9.26 2.35
CA HIS A 87 7.95 8.78 3.05
C HIS A 87 9.13 9.74 2.91
N ILE A 88 9.34 10.29 1.72
CA ILE A 88 10.37 11.31 1.47
C ILE A 88 10.05 12.59 2.25
N ALA A 89 8.79 13.04 2.25
CA ALA A 89 8.37 14.20 3.04
C ALA A 89 8.66 14.00 4.54
N ALA A 90 8.36 12.81 5.08
CA ALA A 90 8.70 12.45 6.45
C ALA A 90 10.22 12.46 6.72
N ALA A 91 11.03 12.05 5.74
CA ALA A 91 12.49 12.12 5.85
C ALA A 91 13.01 13.57 5.80
N LEU A 92 12.46 14.42 4.93
CA LEU A 92 12.83 15.84 4.80
C LEU A 92 12.44 16.67 6.04
N THR A 93 11.40 16.27 6.74
CA THR A 93 10.95 16.90 7.99
C THR A 93 11.66 16.34 9.22
N SER A 94 12.50 15.31 9.06
CA SER A 94 13.28 14.75 10.17
C SER A 94 14.41 15.67 10.61
N LYS A 95 14.69 15.66 11.92
CA LYS A 95 15.86 16.34 12.50
C LYS A 95 17.17 15.57 12.26
N ASN A 96 17.09 14.30 11.87
CA ASN A 96 18.27 13.48 11.61
C ASN A 96 18.89 13.86 10.25
N PRO A 97 20.14 14.37 10.20
CA PRO A 97 20.78 14.78 8.96
C PRO A 97 20.96 13.64 7.94
N GLU A 98 21.16 12.40 8.40
CA GLU A 98 21.33 11.24 7.52
C GLU A 98 20.00 10.87 6.86
N ARG A 99 18.89 10.91 7.61
CA ARG A 99 17.54 10.66 7.09
C ARG A 99 17.13 11.73 6.09
N TRP A 100 17.33 12.99 6.46
CA TRP A 100 17.08 14.13 5.57
C TRP A 100 17.86 13.99 4.26
N LYS A 101 19.17 13.68 4.36
CA LYS A 101 20.02 13.47 3.19
C LYS A 101 19.54 12.30 2.34
N ALA A 102 19.19 11.17 2.96
CA ALA A 102 18.68 10.00 2.24
C ALA A 102 17.36 10.30 1.50
N GLY A 103 16.42 11.02 2.14
CA GLY A 103 15.18 11.45 1.50
C GLY A 103 15.42 12.38 0.32
N ARG A 104 16.32 13.36 0.49
CA ARG A 104 16.71 14.29 -0.59
C ARG A 104 17.41 13.57 -1.75
N ASP A 105 18.33 12.67 -1.46
CA ASP A 105 19.07 11.91 -2.47
C ASP A 105 18.11 11.00 -3.26
N LEU A 106 17.18 10.33 -2.57
CA LEU A 106 16.15 9.51 -3.19
C LEU A 106 15.23 10.34 -4.10
N ALA A 107 14.77 11.50 -3.65
CA ALA A 107 13.94 12.37 -4.47
C ALA A 107 14.65 12.80 -5.76
N ARG A 108 15.93 13.18 -5.65
CA ARG A 108 16.76 13.52 -6.81
C ARG A 108 16.94 12.33 -7.78
N ASP A 109 17.13 11.13 -7.26
CA ASP A 109 17.28 9.95 -8.11
C ASP A 109 15.95 9.53 -8.78
N LEU A 110 14.82 9.78 -8.12
CA LEU A 110 13.49 9.61 -8.71
C LEU A 110 13.18 10.68 -9.76
N ASP A 111 13.64 11.91 -9.58
CA ASP A 111 13.52 12.98 -10.57
C ASP A 111 14.34 12.65 -11.84
N LYS A 112 15.56 12.13 -11.69
CA LYS A 112 16.34 11.59 -12.83
C LYS A 112 15.64 10.43 -13.57
N ALA A 113 14.73 9.74 -12.90
CA ALA A 113 13.92 8.67 -13.47
C ALA A 113 12.57 9.19 -14.02
N ASP A 114 12.40 10.51 -14.16
CA ASP A 114 11.19 11.18 -14.62
C ASP A 114 9.94 10.84 -13.77
N ALA A 115 10.13 10.53 -12.48
CA ALA A 115 9.02 10.23 -11.59
C ALA A 115 8.20 11.48 -11.25
N ASN A 116 8.77 12.69 -11.31
CA ASN A 116 8.10 13.98 -11.08
C ASN A 116 7.19 13.97 -9.83
N ILE A 117 7.81 13.70 -8.68
CA ILE A 117 7.12 13.56 -7.38
C ILE A 117 7.25 14.79 -6.49
N ASP A 118 8.02 15.80 -6.89
CA ASP A 118 8.35 16.98 -6.07
C ASP A 118 7.09 17.69 -5.56
N LYS A 119 6.09 17.89 -6.43
CA LYS A 119 4.83 18.54 -6.05
C LYS A 119 4.06 17.73 -5.00
N ALA A 120 4.11 16.39 -5.09
CA ALA A 120 3.45 15.53 -4.10
C ALA A 120 4.20 15.56 -2.77
N ILE A 121 5.54 15.54 -2.80
CA ILE A 121 6.38 15.70 -1.61
C ILE A 121 6.08 17.03 -0.93
N ASP A 122 6.07 18.14 -1.68
CA ASP A 122 5.80 19.48 -1.15
C ASP A 122 4.41 19.57 -0.50
N SER A 123 3.40 18.89 -1.07
CA SER A 123 2.07 18.80 -0.46
C SER A 123 2.12 18.09 0.90
N PHE A 124 2.78 16.93 0.99
CA PHE A 124 2.91 16.20 2.24
C PHE A 124 3.74 16.95 3.30
N VAL A 125 4.77 17.68 2.87
CA VAL A 125 5.54 18.55 3.77
C VAL A 125 4.67 19.69 4.31
N CYS A 126 3.86 20.32 3.46
CA CYS A 126 2.87 21.31 3.88
C CYS A 126 1.84 20.73 4.86
N ASP A 127 1.30 19.55 4.56
CA ASP A 127 0.30 18.87 5.40
C ASP A 127 0.86 18.50 6.77
N ALA A 128 2.17 18.21 6.85
CA ALA A 128 2.88 18.01 8.10
C ALA A 128 3.19 19.31 8.88
N GLY A 129 2.80 20.48 8.34
CA GLY A 129 2.97 21.79 8.98
C GLY A 129 4.33 22.45 8.74
N TYR A 130 5.10 21.97 7.77
CA TYR A 130 6.42 22.51 7.44
C TYR A 130 6.37 23.35 6.16
N ASP A 131 7.25 24.35 6.04
CA ASP A 131 7.48 25.05 4.78
C ASP A 131 8.37 24.19 3.86
N PRO A 132 7.91 23.80 2.65
CA PRO A 132 8.67 22.95 1.75
C PRO A 132 10.04 23.53 1.40
N LYS A 133 10.13 24.83 1.15
CA LYS A 133 11.41 25.48 0.80
C LYS A 133 12.44 25.30 1.92
N THR A 134 12.02 25.45 3.17
CA THR A 134 12.90 25.24 4.31
C THR A 134 13.28 23.78 4.47
N ALA A 135 12.33 22.84 4.31
CA ALA A 135 12.58 21.40 4.43
C ALA A 135 13.60 20.87 3.40
N TRP A 136 13.65 21.43 2.20
CA TRP A 136 14.64 21.05 1.18
C TRP A 136 16.05 21.57 1.43
N ASN A 137 16.20 22.63 2.23
CA ASN A 137 17.46 23.33 2.43
C ASN A 137 18.29 22.80 3.61
N GLY A 138 17.66 22.12 4.56
CA GLY A 138 18.36 21.49 5.68
C GLY A 138 17.42 20.67 6.58
N PRO A 139 17.96 19.80 7.43
CA PRO A 139 17.18 19.11 8.45
C PRO A 139 16.46 20.17 9.31
N GLY A 140 15.17 19.94 9.60
CA GLY A 140 14.32 20.97 10.20
C GLY A 140 14.82 21.50 11.55
N GLU A 141 14.86 22.83 11.71
CA GLU A 141 15.08 23.50 13.01
C GLU A 141 13.77 23.71 13.81
N ALA A 142 12.61 23.44 13.21
CA ALA A 142 11.30 23.83 13.74
C ALA A 142 10.71 22.87 14.81
N GLN A 143 10.00 23.47 15.77
CA GLN A 143 9.39 22.84 16.94
C GLN A 143 8.18 21.97 16.56
N SER A 144 8.37 20.66 16.42
CA SER A 144 7.31 19.68 16.67
C SER A 144 7.90 18.46 17.39
N PHE A 145 7.16 17.97 18.37
CA PHE A 145 7.51 16.85 19.26
C PHE A 145 7.31 15.47 18.61
N SER A 146 6.92 15.40 17.34
CA SER A 146 6.74 14.12 16.65
C SER A 146 7.63 14.06 15.41
N ASP A 147 8.89 13.65 15.58
CA ASP A 147 9.60 13.01 14.48
C ASP A 147 8.85 11.69 14.20
N PRO A 148 8.21 11.52 13.02
CA PRO A 148 7.44 10.32 12.70
C PRO A 148 8.28 9.03 12.70
N TRP A 149 9.60 9.17 12.79
CA TRP A 149 10.58 8.10 12.82
C TRP A 149 11.43 8.08 14.11
N ALA A 150 11.14 8.94 15.07
CA ALA A 150 11.74 8.79 16.40
C ALA A 150 11.20 7.51 17.03
N ALA A 151 12.09 6.72 17.65
CA ALA A 151 11.64 5.78 18.67
C ALA A 151 10.82 6.58 19.69
N THR A 152 9.76 5.98 20.25
CA THR A 152 8.89 6.60 21.27
C THR A 152 9.73 7.50 22.16
N PRO A 153 9.44 8.82 22.24
CA PRO A 153 10.41 9.80 22.71
C PRO A 153 10.85 9.45 24.13
N ASP A 154 12.03 8.87 24.34
CA ASP A 154 12.51 8.55 25.70
C ASP A 154 12.95 9.85 26.39
N ILE A 155 11.98 10.62 26.86
CA ILE A 155 12.19 11.86 27.61
C ILE A 155 12.51 11.59 29.07
N THR A 156 12.61 10.32 29.47
CA THR A 156 12.93 9.93 30.85
C THR A 156 14.20 10.61 31.32
N ALA A 157 15.23 10.68 30.46
CA ALA A 157 16.50 11.34 30.75
C ALA A 157 16.37 12.87 30.94
N GLU A 158 15.37 13.50 30.32
CA GLU A 158 15.14 14.94 30.38
C GLU A 158 14.39 15.35 31.66
N ILE A 159 13.72 14.41 32.33
CA ILE A 159 13.08 14.67 33.63
C ILE A 159 14.16 14.84 34.70
N PRO A 160 14.21 16.01 35.39
CA PRO A 160 15.17 16.23 36.46
C PRO A 160 15.09 15.14 37.52
N GLY A 161 16.24 14.60 37.94
CA GLY A 161 16.32 13.49 38.90
C GLY A 161 15.45 13.66 40.17
N PRO A 162 15.40 14.85 40.81
CA PRO A 162 14.51 15.08 41.95
C PRO A 162 13.02 14.91 41.62
N VAL A 163 12.59 15.37 40.44
CA VAL A 163 11.20 15.26 39.98
C VAL A 163 10.86 13.81 39.69
N ARG A 164 11.77 13.09 39.04
CA ARG A 164 11.64 11.66 38.76
C ARG A 164 11.44 10.85 40.03
N ARG A 165 12.26 11.11 41.05
CA ARG A 165 12.18 10.45 42.35
C ARG A 165 10.82 10.68 43.04
N VAL A 166 10.35 11.93 43.05
CA VAL A 166 9.06 12.27 43.65
C VAL A 166 7.90 11.58 42.92
N LEU A 167 7.91 11.59 41.59
CA LEU A 167 6.89 10.90 40.78
C LEU A 167 6.89 9.39 41.05
N SER A 168 8.06 8.76 41.05
CA SER A 168 8.19 7.33 41.34
C SER A 168 7.75 6.98 42.76
N ASP A 169 8.02 7.82 43.76
CA ASP A 169 7.55 7.65 45.15
C ASP A 169 6.02 7.67 45.24
N TYR A 170 5.38 8.67 44.65
CA TYR A 170 3.92 8.79 44.67
C TYR A 170 3.23 7.70 43.85
N LEU A 171 3.77 7.34 42.69
CA LEU A 171 3.23 6.28 41.84
C LEU A 171 3.41 4.90 42.48
N ALA A 172 4.56 4.61 43.08
CA ALA A 172 4.78 3.39 43.85
C ALA A 172 3.78 3.26 45.01
N ALA A 173 3.58 4.34 45.77
CA ALA A 173 2.60 4.37 46.86
C ALA A 173 1.16 4.18 46.36
N ALA A 174 0.80 4.83 45.24
CA ALA A 174 -0.51 4.70 44.61
C ALA A 174 -0.75 3.27 44.10
N LEU A 175 0.23 2.65 43.45
CA LEU A 175 0.16 1.29 42.92
C LEU A 175 0.07 0.21 44.01
N LEU A 176 0.65 0.47 45.19
CA LEU A 176 0.56 -0.38 46.38
C LEU A 176 -0.71 -0.13 47.21
N SER A 177 -1.42 0.96 46.96
CA SER A 177 -2.67 1.26 47.64
C SER A 177 -3.81 0.33 47.20
N LYS A 178 -4.90 0.27 47.99
CA LYS A 178 -6.12 -0.46 47.63
C LYS A 178 -7.20 0.53 47.20
N GLY A 179 -8.00 0.17 46.20
CA GLY A 179 -9.11 0.99 45.71
C GLY A 179 -8.71 1.96 44.60
N ASP A 180 -9.42 3.08 44.48
CA ASP A 180 -9.34 3.98 43.31
C ASP A 180 -7.96 4.55 43.04
N ALA A 181 -7.16 4.76 44.09
CA ALA A 181 -5.80 5.28 43.96
C ALA A 181 -4.86 4.34 43.17
N GLN A 182 -5.09 3.03 43.21
CA GLN A 182 -4.35 2.06 42.40
C GLN A 182 -4.67 2.20 40.91
N GLY A 183 -5.95 2.34 40.57
CA GLY A 183 -6.39 2.54 39.18
C GLY A 183 -5.90 3.87 38.60
N VAL A 184 -5.92 4.93 39.41
CA VAL A 184 -5.35 6.23 39.04
C VAL A 184 -3.83 6.12 38.83
N GLY A 185 -3.11 5.43 39.74
CA GLY A 185 -1.67 5.19 39.61
C GLY A 185 -1.30 4.43 38.33
N GLN A 186 -2.05 3.38 37.98
CA GLN A 186 -1.87 2.65 36.72
C GLN A 186 -2.10 3.54 35.51
N THR A 187 -3.19 4.30 35.51
CA THR A 187 -3.55 5.21 34.41
C THR A 187 -2.47 6.25 34.16
N ILE A 188 -1.96 6.88 35.23
CA ILE A 188 -0.89 7.87 35.13
C ILE A 188 0.41 7.23 34.65
N THR A 189 0.76 6.04 35.14
CA THR A 189 1.97 5.32 34.70
C THR A 189 1.92 4.99 33.21
N PHE A 190 0.78 4.51 32.71
CA PHE A 190 0.60 4.25 31.28
C PHE A 190 0.61 5.53 30.45
N ALA A 191 -0.01 6.61 30.94
CA ALA A 191 0.00 7.90 30.26
C ALA A 191 1.41 8.50 30.15
N LEU A 192 2.21 8.40 31.21
CA LEU A 192 3.61 8.83 31.22
C LEU A 192 4.45 8.01 30.25
N LYS A 193 4.30 6.67 30.26
CA LYS A 193 4.99 5.78 29.33
C LYS A 193 4.59 6.05 27.87
N ALA A 194 3.32 6.30 27.60
CA ALA A 194 2.83 6.67 26.27
C ALA A 194 3.35 8.04 25.81
N ALA A 195 3.55 8.97 26.74
CA ALA A 195 4.20 10.26 26.50
C ALA A 195 5.74 10.15 26.44
N GLY A 196 6.31 8.96 26.66
CA GLY A 196 7.74 8.70 26.53
C GLY A 196 8.57 8.87 27.82
N ALA A 197 7.92 9.11 28.95
CA ALA A 197 8.53 9.12 30.28
C ALA A 197 8.39 7.75 30.93
N ASP A 198 9.31 6.83 30.65
CA ASP A 198 9.28 5.48 31.23
C ASP A 198 9.91 5.45 32.62
N LEU A 199 9.06 5.58 33.64
CA LEU A 199 9.46 5.51 35.06
C LEU A 199 9.38 4.08 35.64
N THR A 200 9.13 3.06 34.82
CA THR A 200 8.84 1.70 35.30
C THR A 200 9.95 1.16 36.20
N GLY A 201 11.23 1.29 35.81
CA GLY A 201 12.36 0.81 36.62
C GLY A 201 12.51 1.53 37.97
N ASP A 202 12.27 2.85 37.99
CA ASP A 202 12.34 3.65 39.21
C ASP A 202 11.17 3.36 40.16
N ILE A 203 9.97 3.15 39.60
CA ILE A 203 8.77 2.75 40.35
C ILE A 203 8.95 1.35 40.93
N GLU A 204 9.46 0.40 40.15
CA GLU A 204 9.76 -0.96 40.61
C GLU A 204 10.76 -0.95 41.77
N LYS A 205 11.89 -0.25 41.61
CA LYS A 205 12.88 -0.10 42.70
C LYS A 205 12.21 0.43 43.96
N ARG A 206 11.33 1.43 43.83
CA ARG A 206 10.67 2.03 44.99
C ARG A 206 9.60 1.13 45.62
N ILE A 207 8.84 0.39 44.83
CA ILE A 207 7.91 -0.62 45.32
C ILE A 207 8.68 -1.69 46.10
N THR A 208 9.82 -2.14 45.58
CA THR A 208 10.71 -3.09 46.27
C THR A 208 11.20 -2.53 47.61
N GLU A 209 11.70 -1.29 47.64
CA GLU A 209 12.13 -0.63 48.88
C GLU A 209 11.00 -0.50 49.92
N LEU A 210 9.79 -0.16 49.48
CA LEU A 210 8.62 0.02 50.35
C LEU A 210 8.05 -1.30 50.90
N THR A 211 8.24 -2.40 50.18
CA THR A 211 7.67 -3.71 50.54
C THR A 211 8.66 -4.63 51.24
N LEU A 212 9.95 -4.56 50.88
CA LEU A 212 11.00 -5.47 51.35
C LEU A 212 12.08 -4.75 52.19
N GLY A 213 12.07 -3.42 52.25
CA GLY A 213 13.12 -2.61 52.86
C GLY A 213 14.24 -2.24 51.87
N PRO A 214 15.17 -1.34 52.26
CA PRO A 214 16.30 -0.94 51.41
C PRO A 214 17.17 -2.14 51.03
N ASP A 215 17.71 -2.15 49.82
CA ASP A 215 18.70 -3.15 49.41
C ASP A 215 19.91 -3.09 50.37
N PRO A 216 20.30 -4.20 51.01
CA PRO A 216 21.47 -4.23 51.90
C PRO A 216 22.80 -3.89 51.20
N SER A 217 22.80 -3.78 49.86
CA SER A 217 23.94 -3.42 49.02
C SER A 217 24.07 -1.92 48.75
N ASP A 218 23.03 -1.11 49.03
CA ASP A 218 23.09 0.35 48.85
C ASP A 218 23.88 0.97 50.03
N PRO A 219 24.93 1.78 49.78
CA PRO A 219 25.77 2.33 50.84
C PRO A 219 24.97 3.26 51.76
N PRO A 220 25.17 3.19 53.09
CA PRO A 220 24.57 4.14 54.01
C PRO A 220 25.21 5.51 53.76
N PHE A 221 24.37 6.54 53.69
CA PHE A 221 24.77 7.94 53.53
C PHE A 221 25.80 8.38 54.59
#